data_AF-A0A0T5Z1G2-F1
#
_entry.id   AF-A0A0T5Z1G2-F1
#
_cell.length_a   1.000
_cell.length_b   1.000
_cell.length_c   1.000
_cell.angle_alpha   90.00
_cell.angle_beta   90.00
_cell.angle_gamma   90.00
#
_symmetry.space_group_name_H-M   'P 1'
#
loop_
_entity.id
_entity.type
_entity.pdbx_description
1 polymer ?
#
loop_
_entity_poly.entity_id
_entity_poly.type
_entity_poly.pdbx_seq_one_letter_code
_entity_poly.pdbx_strand_id
1 'polypeptide(L)'
;MMPVRPASRWMLAGLLIIASILIFYAASWNGGAQHHAQQSNMLLELKELDARLDRDVLRITSFLLVQYDPLVETTNRLRRLKERLGSPSKGFYGSMDKLVDSALDAYWESMQEKLQLLERIKSEAAVVRNGIHYLPLAAKGLEATNSKHYQEVLQLLNQLYIYYLISSTTRLQQIEQQIDRLQQQAETQGEPQKVLRNILFHMSAILKGLSRLNRLKQRFIAIQTQQRFDYLHDVYELHRTGDRRHTQQISMLLALALTVLLTSLWWLLSKLERARLTAETALKRLHDGVESLSEAFALFDAKGRLVLHNQRYRMFYPWLGKQLTQGLALTTIQEQNGSQLQQADMDGQAIHEQLPLHLFMERLDQGKWYLASNNPTSEGGLVCVRTDITETKRAELELRKLSRALEQSPASVLITDTEGTIEYVNPKFEQISGYSSEEAIGKNPRILKSGDKSREDYKELWETIKAGREWRGAFHNKRKDGTIYWESASISPLRNEGGEITHFIAVKEDITAQKRAEEQLRMNATVFETTTEGIMV
;
A
#
# COMPACT_ATOMS: atom_id res chain seq x y z
N MET A 1 13.12 -19.70 -4.96
CA MET A 1 12.51 -18.91 -3.88
C MET A 1 13.47 -17.80 -3.51
N MET A 2 13.29 -16.57 -4.02
CA MET A 2 14.05 -15.42 -3.53
C MET A 2 13.26 -14.77 -2.38
N PRO A 3 13.93 -14.40 -1.27
CA PRO A 3 13.25 -13.83 -0.13
C PRO A 3 12.68 -12.45 -0.49
N VAL A 4 11.42 -12.23 -0.16
CA VAL A 4 10.77 -10.92 -0.20
C VAL A 4 11.64 -9.95 0.61
N ARG A 5 12.16 -8.92 -0.05
CA ARG A 5 13.16 -8.00 0.48
C ARG A 5 12.73 -7.39 1.85
N PRO A 6 13.69 -7.15 2.77
CA PRO A 6 13.44 -6.54 4.09
C PRO A 6 13.00 -5.05 4.05
N ALA A 7 12.87 -4.45 2.87
CA ALA A 7 12.58 -3.03 2.68
C ALA A 7 11.25 -2.58 3.33
N SER A 8 10.23 -3.43 3.35
CA SER A 8 8.93 -3.08 3.94
C SER A 8 8.99 -2.88 5.45
N ARG A 9 9.85 -3.62 6.17
CA ARG A 9 10.04 -3.49 7.62
C ARG A 9 10.73 -2.18 8.00
N TRP A 10 11.75 -1.80 7.25
CA TRP A 10 12.48 -0.55 7.46
C TRP A 10 11.61 0.68 7.15
N MET A 11 10.72 0.58 6.15
CA MET A 11 9.78 1.65 5.82
C MET A 11 8.71 1.84 6.90
N LEU A 12 8.19 0.75 7.47
CA LEU A 12 7.25 0.76 8.60
C LEU A 12 7.89 1.37 9.86
N ALA A 13 9.14 0.98 10.15
CA ALA A 13 9.91 1.56 11.25
C ALA A 13 10.14 3.06 11.05
N GLY A 14 10.48 3.49 9.82
CA GLY A 14 10.61 4.90 9.48
C GLY A 14 9.31 5.69 9.68
N LEU A 15 8.17 5.14 9.27
CA LEU A 15 6.85 5.75 9.49
C LEU A 15 6.50 5.88 10.97
N LEU A 16 6.81 4.88 11.79
CA LEU A 16 6.61 4.93 13.24
C LEU A 16 7.51 5.99 13.91
N ILE A 17 8.74 6.17 13.42
CA ILE A 17 9.64 7.22 13.90
C ILE A 17 9.08 8.60 13.52
N ILE A 18 8.67 8.81 12.27
CA ILE A 18 8.05 10.08 11.83
C ILE A 18 6.78 10.37 12.62
N ALA A 19 5.94 9.36 12.86
CA ALA A 19 4.76 9.47 13.69
C ALA A 19 5.10 9.91 15.12
N SER A 20 6.11 9.30 15.72
CA SER A 20 6.58 9.64 17.07
C SER A 20 7.13 11.07 17.12
N ILE A 21 7.88 11.49 16.11
CA ILE A 21 8.39 12.86 16.00
C ILE A 21 7.24 13.86 15.84
N LEU A 22 6.24 13.58 15.01
CA LEU A 22 5.08 14.45 14.82
C LEU A 22 4.23 14.57 16.09
N ILE A 23 4.01 13.47 16.79
CA ILE A 23 3.29 13.47 18.08
C ILE A 23 4.09 14.25 19.13
N PHE A 24 5.39 14.03 19.22
CA PHE A 24 6.26 14.78 20.13
C PHE A 24 6.25 16.28 19.80
N TYR A 25 6.36 16.62 18.51
CA TYR A 25 6.30 18.00 18.05
C TYR A 25 4.96 18.65 18.40
N ALA A 26 3.84 17.98 18.12
CA ALA A 26 2.51 18.44 18.49
C ALA A 26 2.32 18.61 20.01
N ALA A 27 2.87 17.71 20.82
CA ALA A 27 2.83 17.80 22.29
C ALA A 27 3.69 18.96 22.81
N SER A 28 4.83 19.21 22.17
CA SER A 28 5.78 20.27 22.51
C SER A 28 5.45 21.63 21.87
N TRP A 29 4.53 21.67 20.90
CA TRP A 29 4.18 22.87 20.16
C TRP A 29 3.57 23.89 21.11
N ASN A 30 4.20 25.05 21.17
CA ASN A 30 3.85 26.14 22.08
C ASN A 30 3.34 27.34 21.27
N GLY A 31 2.36 27.07 20.39
CA GLY A 31 1.66 28.10 19.64
C GLY A 31 1.08 29.13 20.60
N GLY A 32 1.31 30.42 20.34
CA GLY A 32 0.85 31.50 21.22
C GLY A 32 1.76 31.80 22.43
N ALA A 33 2.88 31.09 22.62
CA ALA A 33 3.79 31.34 23.75
C ALA A 33 4.33 32.78 23.77
N GLN A 34 4.66 33.34 22.60
CA GLN A 34 5.11 34.73 22.49
C GLN A 34 3.99 35.71 22.85
N HIS A 35 2.75 35.42 22.44
CA HIS A 35 1.59 36.23 22.74
C HIS A 35 1.31 36.27 24.26
N HIS A 36 1.28 35.10 24.90
CA HIS A 36 1.08 35.02 26.35
C HIS A 36 2.26 35.57 27.16
N ALA A 37 3.50 35.45 26.67
CA ALA A 37 4.66 36.07 27.30
C ALA A 37 4.55 37.60 27.26
N GLN A 38 4.12 38.17 26.13
CA GLN A 38 3.88 39.61 26.01
C GLN A 38 2.78 40.08 26.98
N GLN A 39 1.66 39.35 27.06
CA GLN A 39 0.58 39.65 28.00
C GLN A 39 1.02 39.55 29.47
N SER A 40 1.78 38.51 29.83
CA SER A 40 2.33 38.34 31.18
C SER A 40 3.29 39.47 31.55
N ASN A 41 4.13 39.92 30.62
CA ASN A 41 5.04 41.06 30.83
C ASN A 41 4.25 42.36 31.05
N MET A 42 3.15 42.57 30.33
CA MET A 42 2.30 43.74 30.54
C MET A 42 1.58 43.71 31.89
N LEU A 43 1.12 42.54 32.37
CA LEU A 43 0.57 42.40 33.72
C LEU A 43 1.62 42.63 34.81
N LEU A 44 2.86 42.18 34.61
CA LEU A 44 3.95 42.46 35.52
C LEU A 44 4.27 43.97 35.58
N GLU A 45 4.37 44.62 34.41
CA GLU A 45 4.54 46.07 34.30
C GLU A 45 3.41 46.81 35.03
N LEU A 46 2.17 46.32 34.92
CA LEU A 46 1.00 46.89 35.59
C LEU A 46 1.12 46.81 37.12
N LYS A 47 1.49 45.63 37.65
CA LYS A 47 1.70 45.39 39.08
C LYS A 47 2.82 46.27 39.64
N GLU A 48 3.93 46.37 38.92
CA GLU A 48 5.07 47.20 39.31
C GLU A 48 4.70 48.69 39.38
N LEU A 49 3.95 49.17 38.38
CA LEU A 49 3.52 50.57 38.34
C LEU A 49 2.49 50.90 39.44
N ASP A 50 1.55 50.00 39.75
CA ASP A 50 0.61 50.19 40.88
C ASP A 50 1.35 50.25 42.22
N ALA A 51 2.25 49.29 42.48
CA ALA A 51 3.07 49.29 43.70
C ALA A 51 3.99 50.53 43.81
N ARG A 52 4.49 51.02 42.67
CA ARG A 52 5.28 52.27 42.62
C ARG A 52 4.40 53.49 42.94
N LEU A 53 3.19 53.54 42.41
CA LEU A 53 2.21 54.59 42.69
C LEU A 53 1.91 54.69 44.19
N ASP A 54 1.68 53.54 44.83
CA ASP A 54 1.44 53.47 46.29
C ASP A 54 2.61 54.00 47.09
N ARG A 55 3.83 53.60 46.71
CA ARG A 55 5.07 54.09 47.34
C ARG A 55 5.24 55.60 47.17
N ASP A 56 4.95 56.12 45.98
CA ASP A 56 5.10 57.54 45.70
C ASP A 56 4.05 58.38 46.44
N VAL A 57 2.82 57.88 46.61
CA VAL A 57 1.81 58.53 47.47
C VAL A 57 2.26 58.59 48.92
N LEU A 58 2.83 57.51 49.46
CA LEU A 58 3.38 57.53 50.80
C LEU A 58 4.49 58.57 50.94
N ARG A 59 5.38 58.69 49.94
CA ARG A 59 6.45 59.70 49.92
C ARG A 59 5.93 61.13 49.80
N ILE A 60 4.85 61.36 49.04
CA ILE A 60 4.22 62.69 48.90
C ILE A 60 3.55 63.09 50.21
N THR A 61 2.79 62.17 50.81
CA THR A 61 2.06 62.43 52.06
C THR A 61 2.99 62.55 53.27
N SER A 62 4.18 61.94 53.22
CA SER A 62 5.28 62.16 54.17
C SER A 62 6.23 63.29 53.77
N PHE A 63 5.93 64.00 52.67
CA PHE A 63 6.70 65.12 52.12
C PHE A 63 8.18 64.82 51.84
N LEU A 64 8.53 63.55 51.67
CA LEU A 64 9.87 63.10 51.26
C LEU A 64 10.08 63.29 49.75
N LEU A 65 9.00 63.48 48.99
CA LEU A 65 9.05 63.74 47.56
C LEU A 65 9.08 65.26 47.31
N VAL A 66 10.25 65.80 46.97
CA VAL A 66 10.43 67.23 46.69
C VAL A 66 9.97 67.58 45.26
N GLN A 67 10.20 66.68 44.30
CA GLN A 67 9.86 66.84 42.88
C GLN A 67 8.82 65.80 42.44
N TYR A 68 7.83 66.22 41.63
CA TYR A 68 6.73 65.35 41.18
C TYR A 68 7.02 64.59 39.87
N ASP A 69 8.20 64.76 39.27
CA ASP A 69 8.54 64.14 37.97
C ASP A 69 8.41 62.60 37.95
N PRO A 70 8.85 61.85 38.98
CA PRO A 70 8.70 60.39 39.00
C PRO A 70 7.23 59.92 38.98
N LEU A 71 6.34 60.73 39.55
CA LEU A 71 4.91 60.43 39.61
C LEU A 71 4.24 60.70 38.25
N VAL A 72 4.60 61.81 37.60
CA VAL A 72 4.15 62.12 36.23
C VAL A 72 4.61 61.04 35.27
N GLU A 73 5.85 60.55 35.43
CA GLU A 73 6.34 59.42 34.64
C GLU A 73 5.51 58.15 34.86
N THR A 74 5.25 57.78 36.12
CA THR A 74 4.49 56.58 36.49
C THR A 74 3.06 56.64 35.93
N THR A 75 2.37 57.77 36.08
CA THR A 75 1.01 57.97 35.56
C THR A 75 0.94 57.94 34.03
N ASN A 76 1.94 58.50 33.33
CA ASN A 76 2.06 58.42 31.87
C ASN A 76 2.38 57.00 31.38
N ARG A 77 3.20 56.23 32.11
CA ARG A 77 3.44 54.81 31.83
C ARG A 77 2.16 53.98 32.01
N LEU A 78 1.41 54.20 33.09
CA LEU A 78 0.10 53.54 33.31
C LEU A 78 -0.90 53.84 32.17
N ARG A 79 -0.97 55.08 31.70
CA ARG A 79 -1.85 55.46 30.57
C ARG A 79 -1.48 54.72 29.29
N ARG A 80 -0.20 54.71 28.92
CA ARG A 80 0.30 53.97 27.75
C ARG A 80 0.06 52.47 27.88
N LEU A 81 0.22 51.92 29.09
CA LEU A 81 -0.05 50.51 29.35
C LEU A 81 -1.54 50.18 29.21
N LYS A 82 -2.45 51.05 29.69
CA LYS A 82 -3.90 50.91 29.48
C LYS A 82 -4.25 50.84 27.99
N GLU A 83 -3.71 51.73 27.18
CA GLU A 83 -3.92 51.73 25.72
C GLU A 83 -3.43 50.44 25.06
N ARG A 84 -2.24 49.96 25.47
CA ARG A 84 -1.68 48.69 24.97
C ARG A 84 -2.54 47.49 25.37
N LEU A 85 -2.99 47.44 26.62
CA LEU A 85 -3.84 46.38 27.15
C LEU A 85 -5.26 46.39 26.53
N GLY A 86 -5.76 47.54 26.12
CA GLY A 86 -7.07 47.70 25.46
C GLY A 86 -7.06 47.55 23.94
N SER A 87 -5.90 47.31 23.31
CA SER A 87 -5.79 47.23 21.85
C SER A 87 -6.26 45.86 21.29
N PRO A 88 -7.12 45.82 20.25
CA PRO A 88 -7.62 44.56 19.68
C PRO A 88 -6.55 43.62 19.11
N SER A 89 -5.40 44.16 18.69
CA SER A 89 -4.34 43.39 18.03
C SER A 89 -3.13 43.08 18.93
N LYS A 90 -3.04 43.73 20.10
CA LYS A 90 -1.86 43.68 20.98
C LYS A 90 -2.18 43.54 22.48
N GLY A 91 -3.45 43.67 22.85
CA GLY A 91 -3.94 43.69 24.24
C GLY A 91 -4.83 42.49 24.57
N PHE A 92 -5.61 42.62 25.64
CA PHE A 92 -6.61 41.62 26.07
C PHE A 92 -7.93 41.74 25.31
N TYR A 93 -8.27 42.96 24.87
CA TYR A 93 -9.61 43.29 24.38
C TYR A 93 -9.93 42.65 23.01
N GLY A 94 -11.10 42.01 22.89
CA GLY A 94 -11.63 41.52 21.61
C GLY A 94 -10.98 40.24 21.05
N SER A 95 -10.00 39.67 21.74
CA SER A 95 -9.36 38.39 21.39
C SER A 95 -9.44 37.33 22.50
N MET A 96 -9.95 37.68 23.68
CA MET A 96 -9.96 36.85 24.90
C MET A 96 -11.38 36.49 25.36
N ASP A 97 -11.45 35.63 26.38
CA ASP A 97 -12.68 35.32 27.10
C ASP A 97 -13.28 36.59 27.75
N LYS A 98 -14.60 36.77 27.68
CA LYS A 98 -15.34 37.92 28.24
C LYS A 98 -15.05 38.15 29.72
N LEU A 99 -14.66 37.08 30.43
CA LEU A 99 -14.27 37.15 31.84
C LEU A 99 -12.98 37.95 32.07
N VAL A 100 -11.99 37.83 31.17
CA VAL A 100 -10.72 38.58 31.26
C VAL A 100 -10.97 40.07 31.04
N ASP A 101 -11.77 40.41 30.03
CA ASP A 101 -12.13 41.79 29.72
C ASP A 101 -12.87 42.45 30.90
N SER A 102 -13.84 41.74 31.49
CA SER A 102 -14.57 42.22 32.67
C SER A 102 -13.65 42.43 33.89
N ALA A 103 -12.70 41.54 34.13
CA ALA A 103 -11.73 41.69 35.22
C ALA A 103 -10.78 42.88 34.99
N LEU A 104 -10.37 43.11 33.74
CA LEU A 104 -9.51 44.22 33.35
C LEU A 104 -10.22 45.57 33.51
N ASP A 105 -11.48 45.65 33.10
CA ASP A 105 -12.32 46.84 33.27
C ASP A 105 -12.52 47.18 34.75
N ALA A 106 -12.82 46.17 35.57
CA ALA A 106 -12.92 46.34 37.01
C ALA A 106 -11.60 46.85 37.61
N TYR A 107 -10.44 46.30 37.22
CA TYR A 107 -9.16 46.82 37.68
C TYR A 107 -8.97 48.30 37.31
N TRP A 108 -9.25 48.67 36.06
CA TRP A 108 -9.06 50.05 35.59
C TRP A 108 -10.01 51.05 36.23
N GLU A 109 -11.22 50.65 36.59
CA GLU A 109 -12.16 51.47 37.34
C GLU A 109 -11.57 51.87 38.71
N SER A 110 -11.03 50.91 39.47
CA SER A 110 -10.35 51.20 40.75
C SER A 110 -9.07 52.01 40.58
N MET A 111 -8.29 51.72 39.54
CA MET A 111 -7.08 52.49 39.24
C MET A 111 -7.42 53.94 38.88
N GLN A 112 -8.50 54.18 38.15
CA GLN A 112 -8.98 55.53 37.84
C GLN A 112 -9.38 56.29 39.11
N GLU A 113 -10.04 55.63 40.06
CA GLU A 113 -10.34 56.22 41.37
C GLU A 113 -9.05 56.57 42.15
N LYS A 114 -8.05 55.68 42.18
CA LYS A 114 -6.73 55.95 42.77
C LYS A 114 -6.07 57.17 42.16
N LEU A 115 -6.04 57.27 40.82
CA LEU A 115 -5.43 58.38 40.10
C LEU A 115 -6.16 59.71 40.36
N GLN A 116 -7.48 59.71 40.53
CA GLN A 116 -8.23 60.91 40.90
C GLN A 116 -7.91 61.37 42.33
N LEU A 117 -7.77 60.45 43.28
CA LEU A 117 -7.35 60.79 44.65
C LEU A 117 -5.91 61.29 44.68
N LEU A 118 -5.02 60.74 43.85
CA LEU A 118 -3.63 61.18 43.73
C LEU A 118 -3.54 62.67 43.38
N GLU A 119 -4.31 63.15 42.40
CA GLU A 119 -4.28 64.58 42.03
C GLU A 119 -4.73 65.48 43.18
N ARG A 120 -5.73 65.04 43.96
CA ARG A 120 -6.15 65.76 45.18
C ARG A 120 -5.05 65.74 46.25
N ILE A 121 -4.38 64.60 46.45
CA ILE A 121 -3.26 64.45 47.39
C ILE A 121 -2.10 65.38 47.02
N LYS A 122 -1.71 65.44 45.73
CA LYS A 122 -0.65 66.34 45.24
C LYS A 122 -0.97 67.80 45.53
N SER A 123 -2.20 68.23 45.23
CA SER A 123 -2.64 69.61 45.45
C SER A 123 -2.59 69.98 46.94
N GLU A 124 -3.16 69.13 47.82
CA GLU A 124 -3.15 69.38 49.26
C GLU A 124 -1.75 69.32 49.87
N ALA A 125 -0.91 68.37 49.45
CA ALA A 125 0.47 68.26 49.90
C ALA A 125 1.29 69.50 49.47
N ALA A 126 1.10 70.03 48.26
CA ALA A 126 1.77 71.24 47.82
C ALA A 126 1.38 72.46 48.69
N VAL A 127 0.09 72.62 49.00
CA VAL A 127 -0.40 73.72 49.86
C VAL A 127 0.20 73.62 51.27
N VAL A 128 0.15 72.44 51.88
CA VAL A 128 0.70 72.21 53.23
C VAL A 128 2.21 72.45 53.26
N ARG A 129 2.96 71.91 52.28
CA ARG A 129 4.42 72.07 52.20
C ARG A 129 4.81 73.55 52.09
N ASN A 130 4.17 74.29 51.18
CA ASN A 130 4.46 75.70 50.98
C ASN A 130 4.12 76.52 52.24
N GLY A 131 3.01 76.19 52.90
CA GLY A 131 2.64 76.81 54.18
C GLY A 131 3.68 76.57 55.27
N ILE A 132 4.16 75.34 55.42
CA ILE A 132 5.18 74.97 56.40
C ILE A 132 6.50 75.72 56.18
N HIS A 133 6.90 75.93 54.92
CA HIS A 133 8.10 76.73 54.60
C HIS A 133 7.91 78.23 54.87
N TYR A 134 6.69 78.75 54.78
CA TYR A 134 6.38 80.16 55.04
C TYR A 134 6.41 80.50 56.53
N LEU A 135 5.94 79.61 57.41
CA LEU A 135 5.75 79.92 58.83
C LEU A 135 7.01 80.39 59.58
N PRO A 136 8.22 79.82 59.41
CA PRO A 136 9.43 80.33 60.06
C PRO A 136 9.79 81.75 59.63
N LEU A 137 9.60 82.07 58.34
CA LEU A 137 9.86 83.42 57.83
C LEU A 137 8.87 84.42 58.42
N ALA A 138 7.59 84.05 58.50
CA ALA A 138 6.57 84.87 59.12
C ALA A 138 6.83 85.07 60.63
N ALA A 139 7.28 84.04 61.34
CA ALA A 139 7.65 84.11 62.74
C ALA A 139 8.83 85.06 63.00
N LYS A 140 9.84 85.10 62.12
CA LYS A 140 10.93 86.12 62.18
C LYS A 140 10.41 87.54 61.99
N GLY A 141 9.40 87.72 61.12
CA GLY A 141 8.71 89.01 60.99
C GLY A 141 8.03 89.45 62.30
N LEU A 142 7.48 88.51 63.06
CA LEU A 142 6.88 88.78 64.37
C LEU A 142 7.93 89.14 65.43
N GLU A 143 9.10 88.49 65.40
CA GLU A 143 10.26 88.85 66.26
C GLU A 143 10.69 90.30 66.05
N ALA A 144 10.80 90.74 64.80
CA ALA A 144 11.17 92.10 64.44
C ALA A 144 10.19 93.17 64.95
N THR A 145 8.94 92.80 65.25
CA THR A 145 7.93 93.69 65.83
C THR A 145 7.92 93.71 67.36
N ASN A 146 8.84 92.98 68.01
CA ASN A 146 8.97 92.83 69.46
C ASN A 146 7.68 92.37 70.15
N SER A 147 6.93 91.48 69.50
CA SER A 147 5.65 90.98 70.00
C SER A 147 5.81 90.10 71.24
N LYS A 148 4.99 90.34 72.28
CA LYS A 148 4.93 89.51 73.50
C LYS A 148 4.57 88.04 73.22
N HIS A 149 3.96 87.74 72.07
CA HIS A 149 3.50 86.40 71.69
C HIS A 149 4.53 85.61 70.87
N TYR A 150 5.72 86.15 70.60
CA TYR A 150 6.72 85.47 69.75
C TYR A 150 7.11 84.08 70.28
N GLN A 151 7.34 83.95 71.59
CA GLN A 151 7.69 82.67 72.21
C GLN A 151 6.55 81.63 72.12
N GLU A 152 5.30 82.07 72.30
CA GLU A 152 4.12 81.20 72.17
C GLU A 152 3.95 80.70 70.72
N VAL A 153 4.21 81.57 69.74
CA VAL A 153 4.20 81.21 68.31
C VAL A 153 5.31 80.22 67.96
N LEU A 154 6.52 80.37 68.52
CA LEU A 154 7.60 79.39 68.34
C LEU A 154 7.27 78.03 68.96
N GLN A 155 6.63 78.01 70.13
CA GLN A 155 6.18 76.77 70.75
C GLN A 155 5.11 76.07 69.89
N LEU A 156 4.13 76.82 69.38
CA LEU A 156 3.12 76.32 68.45
C LEU A 156 3.72 75.79 67.16
N LEU A 157 4.72 76.49 66.60
CA LEU A 157 5.44 76.07 65.42
C LEU A 157 6.14 74.72 65.64
N ASN A 158 6.82 74.56 66.79
CA ASN A 158 7.46 73.30 67.17
C ASN A 158 6.45 72.17 67.34
N GLN A 159 5.31 72.42 68.00
CA GLN A 159 4.24 71.44 68.13
C GLN A 159 3.64 71.05 66.78
N LEU A 160 3.48 72.01 65.86
CA LEU A 160 3.03 71.78 64.50
C LEU A 160 4.02 70.92 63.72
N TYR A 161 5.34 71.15 63.86
CA TYR A 161 6.37 70.29 63.27
C TYR A 161 6.35 68.87 63.85
N ILE A 162 6.14 68.73 65.17
CA ILE A 162 6.02 67.43 65.82
C ILE A 162 4.76 66.70 65.34
N TYR A 163 3.64 67.40 65.19
CA TYR A 163 2.39 66.84 64.66
C TYR A 163 2.53 66.43 63.20
N TYR A 164 3.26 67.22 62.42
CA TYR A 164 3.62 66.90 61.05
C TYR A 164 4.44 65.61 60.94
N LEU A 165 5.42 65.40 61.82
CA LEU A 165 6.20 64.16 61.86
C LEU A 165 5.41 62.97 62.43
N ILE A 166 4.56 63.24 63.43
CA ILE A 166 3.83 62.24 64.20
C ILE A 166 2.39 62.74 64.43
N SER A 167 1.48 62.30 63.57
CA SER A 167 0.07 62.67 63.62
C SER A 167 -0.62 62.04 64.83
N SER A 168 -1.31 62.84 65.64
CA SER A 168 -2.14 62.39 66.76
C SER A 168 -3.37 63.28 66.89
N THR A 169 -4.54 62.67 67.03
CA THR A 169 -5.82 63.39 67.21
C THR A 169 -5.78 64.28 68.45
N THR A 170 -5.18 63.81 69.54
CA THR A 170 -5.02 64.58 70.78
C THR A 170 -4.13 65.80 70.58
N ARG A 171 -3.01 65.66 69.86
CA ARG A 171 -2.12 66.80 69.55
C ARG A 171 -2.78 67.80 68.62
N LEU A 172 -3.53 67.33 67.61
CA LEU A 172 -4.28 68.21 66.72
C LEU A 172 -5.22 69.13 67.51
N GLN A 173 -6.04 68.54 68.39
CA GLN A 173 -6.98 69.29 69.22
C GLN A 173 -6.27 70.28 70.16
N GLN A 174 -5.13 69.89 70.74
CA GLN A 174 -4.34 70.78 71.60
C GLN A 174 -3.80 72.00 70.83
N ILE A 175 -3.24 71.79 69.63
CA ILE A 175 -2.70 72.87 68.80
C ILE A 175 -3.84 73.78 68.33
N GLU A 176 -4.97 73.22 67.89
CA GLU A 176 -6.16 73.98 67.49
C GLU A 176 -6.67 74.88 68.64
N GLN A 177 -6.82 74.33 69.85
CA GLN A 177 -7.25 75.11 71.02
C GLN A 177 -6.27 76.22 71.41
N GLN A 178 -4.96 76.02 71.21
CA GLN A 178 -3.96 77.05 71.48
C GLN A 178 -3.97 78.15 70.41
N ILE A 179 -4.15 77.78 69.14
CA ILE A 179 -4.35 78.74 68.04
C ILE A 179 -5.60 79.58 68.30
N ASP A 180 -6.73 78.96 68.65
CA ASP A 180 -8.00 79.66 68.91
C ASP A 180 -7.87 80.63 70.09
N ARG A 181 -7.19 80.22 71.17
CA ARG A 181 -6.89 81.10 72.33
C ARG A 181 -6.05 82.31 71.93
N LEU A 182 -4.97 82.10 71.17
CA LEU A 182 -4.11 83.22 70.72
C LEU A 182 -4.82 84.13 69.72
N GLN A 183 -5.70 83.58 68.88
CA GLN A 183 -6.52 84.38 67.96
C GLN A 183 -7.49 85.28 68.73
N GLN A 184 -8.12 84.78 69.81
CA GLN A 184 -8.99 85.57 70.69
C GLN A 184 -8.22 86.65 71.47
N GLN A 185 -6.96 86.39 71.86
CA GLN A 185 -6.12 87.36 72.55
C GLN A 185 -5.53 88.46 71.65
N ALA A 186 -5.61 88.30 70.33
CA ALA A 186 -5.08 89.25 69.35
C ALA A 186 -5.96 90.52 69.13
N GLU A 187 -6.85 90.85 70.06
CA GLU A 187 -7.73 92.02 70.00
C GLU A 187 -7.01 93.32 70.39
N THR A 188 -6.50 94.07 69.40
CA THR A 188 -6.43 95.56 69.29
C THR A 188 -5.47 95.98 68.17
N GLN A 189 -5.72 97.15 67.56
CA GLN A 189 -5.02 97.63 66.36
C GLN A 189 -3.50 97.79 66.56
N GLY A 190 -2.71 97.22 65.64
CA GLY A 190 -1.26 97.38 65.54
C GLY A 190 -0.64 96.45 64.49
N GLU A 191 0.53 96.82 63.93
CA GLU A 191 1.29 95.97 63.00
C GLU A 191 1.68 94.59 63.58
N PRO A 192 2.13 94.46 64.85
CA PRO A 192 2.46 93.15 65.45
C PRO A 192 1.27 92.17 65.48
N GLN A 193 0.06 92.67 65.76
CA GLN A 193 -1.16 91.88 65.83
C GLN A 193 -1.63 91.41 64.44
N LYS A 194 -1.44 92.23 63.40
CA LYS A 194 -1.72 91.82 62.00
C LYS A 194 -0.83 90.66 61.59
N VAL A 195 0.47 90.72 61.90
CA VAL A 195 1.44 89.65 61.62
C VAL A 195 1.08 88.38 62.39
N LEU A 196 0.74 88.50 63.69
CA LEU A 196 0.30 87.37 64.52
C LEU A 196 -0.95 86.69 63.95
N ARG A 197 -1.99 87.47 63.61
CA ARG A 197 -3.23 86.93 63.02
C ARG A 197 -2.97 86.21 61.71
N ASN A 198 -2.06 86.73 60.88
CA ASN A 198 -1.70 86.09 59.63
C ASN A 198 -0.99 84.74 59.87
N ILE A 199 -0.03 84.69 60.80
CA ILE A 199 0.66 83.45 61.19
C ILE A 199 -0.35 82.41 61.70
N LEU A 200 -1.23 82.79 62.62
CA LEU A 200 -2.23 81.89 63.20
C LEU A 200 -3.25 81.41 62.16
N PHE A 201 -3.64 82.27 61.21
CA PHE A 201 -4.47 81.89 60.07
C PHE A 201 -3.79 80.82 59.21
N HIS A 202 -2.51 81.04 58.86
CA HIS A 202 -1.74 80.07 58.09
C HIS A 202 -1.51 78.75 58.85
N MET A 203 -1.23 78.80 60.16
CA MET A 203 -1.13 77.60 61.00
C MET A 203 -2.43 76.79 61.02
N SER A 204 -3.58 77.45 61.19
CA SER A 204 -4.90 76.79 61.14
C SER A 204 -5.17 76.17 59.76
N ALA A 205 -4.85 76.89 58.68
CA ALA A 205 -4.99 76.38 57.31
C ALA A 205 -4.11 75.15 57.07
N ILE A 206 -2.87 75.14 57.58
CA ILE A 206 -1.95 74.01 57.49
C ILE A 206 -2.47 72.80 58.27
N LEU A 207 -3.00 72.97 59.48
CA LEU A 207 -3.57 71.87 60.27
C LEU A 207 -4.78 71.24 59.57
N LYS A 208 -5.68 72.08 59.01
CA LYS A 208 -6.81 71.61 58.20
C LYS A 208 -6.33 70.85 56.96
N GLY A 209 -5.30 71.37 56.29
CA GLY A 209 -4.65 70.71 55.15
C GLY A 209 -4.04 69.35 55.53
N LEU A 210 -3.32 69.26 56.64
CA LEU A 210 -2.75 68.00 57.16
C LEU A 210 -3.84 66.96 57.49
N SER A 211 -4.92 67.39 58.12
CA SER A 211 -6.08 66.53 58.40
C SER A 211 -6.76 66.04 57.12
N ARG A 212 -6.94 66.92 56.12
CA ARG A 212 -7.48 66.56 54.80
C ARG A 212 -6.57 65.60 54.05
N LEU A 213 -5.26 65.85 54.06
CA LEU A 213 -4.24 65.00 53.45
C LEU A 213 -4.25 63.59 54.07
N ASN A 214 -4.36 63.49 55.39
CA ASN A 214 -4.46 62.19 56.07
C ASN A 214 -5.73 61.42 55.66
N ARG A 215 -6.89 62.10 55.55
CA ARG A 215 -8.14 61.48 55.06
C ARG A 215 -8.04 61.02 53.61
N LEU A 216 -7.43 61.83 52.74
CA LEU A 216 -7.21 61.45 51.33
C LEU A 216 -6.26 60.25 51.23
N LYS A 217 -5.19 60.22 52.02
CA LYS A 217 -4.27 59.07 52.11
C LYS A 217 -5.00 57.79 52.53
N GLN A 218 -5.83 57.86 53.57
CA GLN A 218 -6.61 56.70 54.04
C GLN A 218 -7.57 56.19 52.95
N ARG A 219 -8.27 57.09 52.25
CA ARG A 219 -9.13 56.72 51.12
C ARG A 219 -8.34 56.08 49.99
N PHE A 220 -7.16 56.61 49.67
CA PHE A 220 -6.30 56.07 48.62
C PHE A 220 -5.84 54.64 48.93
N ILE A 221 -5.37 54.40 50.17
CA ILE A 221 -4.92 53.07 50.63
C ILE A 221 -6.10 52.07 50.69
N ALA A 222 -7.31 52.56 50.96
CA ALA A 222 -8.51 51.71 51.03
C ALA A 222 -8.94 51.15 49.66
N ILE A 223 -8.47 51.70 48.53
CA ILE A 223 -8.80 51.18 47.21
C ILE A 223 -7.99 49.91 46.96
N GLN A 224 -8.69 48.79 46.81
CA GLN A 224 -8.13 47.45 46.69
C GLN A 224 -7.70 47.11 45.24
N THR A 225 -6.89 47.96 44.59
CA THR A 225 -6.40 47.65 43.23
C THR A 225 -5.57 46.37 43.18
N GLN A 226 -4.81 46.07 44.24
CA GLN A 226 -4.03 44.83 44.32
C GLN A 226 -4.92 43.58 44.29
N GLN A 227 -6.06 43.59 44.99
CA GLN A 227 -7.00 42.46 44.95
C GLN A 227 -7.67 42.33 43.58
N ARG A 228 -8.03 43.45 42.95
CA ARG A 228 -8.56 43.43 41.57
C ARG A 228 -7.50 42.93 40.57
N PHE A 229 -6.22 43.26 40.79
CA PHE A 229 -5.11 42.76 39.99
C PHE A 229 -4.94 41.25 40.17
N ASP A 230 -4.95 40.76 41.41
CA ASP A 230 -4.77 39.34 41.70
C ASP A 230 -5.91 38.53 41.04
N TYR A 231 -7.15 39.01 41.11
CA TYR A 231 -8.29 38.41 40.39
C TYR A 231 -8.10 38.43 38.86
N LEU A 232 -7.68 39.57 38.28
CA LEU A 232 -7.37 39.65 36.84
C LEU A 232 -6.28 38.66 36.44
N HIS A 233 -5.22 38.54 37.24
CA HIS A 233 -4.12 37.61 37.01
C HIS A 233 -4.61 36.16 37.04
N ASP A 234 -5.41 35.77 38.03
CA ASP A 234 -5.95 34.42 38.18
C ASP A 234 -6.86 34.04 36.99
N VAL A 235 -7.76 34.95 36.60
CA VAL A 235 -8.65 34.74 35.44
C VAL A 235 -7.85 34.61 34.14
N TYR A 236 -6.81 35.42 33.97
CA TYR A 236 -5.92 35.32 32.82
C TYR A 236 -5.12 34.00 32.80
N GLU A 237 -4.59 33.55 33.93
CA GLU A 237 -3.87 32.28 34.03
C GLU A 237 -4.77 31.08 33.72
N LEU A 238 -6.03 31.12 34.16
CA LEU A 238 -7.03 30.11 33.83
C LEU A 238 -7.31 30.10 32.31
N HIS A 239 -7.48 31.27 31.69
CA HIS A 239 -7.64 31.38 30.25
C HIS A 239 -6.43 30.84 29.49
N ARG A 240 -5.21 31.26 29.86
CA ARG A 240 -3.94 30.84 29.25
C ARG A 240 -3.74 29.33 29.31
N THR A 241 -4.02 28.72 30.45
CA THR A 241 -3.90 27.26 30.62
C THR A 241 -4.97 26.51 29.82
N GLY A 242 -6.17 27.07 29.70
CA GLY A 242 -7.24 26.55 28.84
C GLY A 242 -6.88 26.57 27.36
N ASP A 243 -6.46 27.72 26.83
CA ASP A 243 -6.11 27.89 25.41
C ASP A 243 -4.93 26.99 25.00
N ARG A 244 -3.93 26.87 25.88
CA ARG A 244 -2.82 25.94 25.69
C ARG A 244 -3.28 24.49 25.61
N ARG A 245 -4.18 24.05 26.51
CA ARG A 245 -4.73 22.68 26.47
C ARG A 245 -5.52 22.42 25.19
N HIS A 246 -6.36 23.37 24.77
CA HIS A 246 -7.16 23.23 23.56
C HIS A 246 -6.29 23.14 22.30
N THR A 247 -5.30 24.03 22.18
CA THR A 247 -4.33 24.00 21.07
C THR A 247 -3.53 22.69 21.05
N GLN A 248 -3.04 22.22 22.20
CA GLN A 248 -2.34 20.95 22.32
C GLN A 248 -3.22 19.75 21.92
N GLN A 249 -4.49 19.72 22.34
CA GLN A 249 -5.44 18.67 21.98
C GLN A 249 -5.67 18.63 20.46
N ILE A 250 -5.91 19.78 19.82
CA ILE A 250 -6.08 19.87 18.37
C ILE A 250 -4.81 19.41 17.65
N SER A 251 -3.63 19.88 18.06
CA SER A 251 -2.36 19.46 17.47
C SER A 251 -2.12 17.96 17.62
N MET A 252 -2.44 17.36 18.78
CA MET A 252 -2.35 15.91 18.99
C MET A 252 -3.32 15.13 18.10
N LEU A 253 -4.57 15.59 17.96
CA LEU A 253 -5.57 14.94 17.08
C LEU A 253 -5.15 15.01 15.61
N LEU A 254 -4.63 16.16 15.15
CA LEU A 254 -4.12 16.32 13.79
C LEU A 254 -2.90 15.42 13.53
N ALA A 255 -1.96 15.35 14.48
CA ALA A 255 -0.82 14.45 14.39
C ALA A 255 -1.29 12.99 14.31
N LEU A 256 -2.21 12.56 15.18
CA LEU A 256 -2.77 11.22 15.15
C LEU A 256 -3.45 10.91 13.80
N ALA A 257 -4.31 11.80 13.30
CA ALA A 257 -4.97 11.64 12.01
C ALA A 257 -3.96 11.50 10.86
N LEU A 258 -2.91 12.33 10.84
CA LEU A 258 -1.85 12.24 9.83
C LEU A 258 -1.10 10.90 9.90
N THR A 259 -0.81 10.39 11.10
CA THR A 259 -0.15 9.10 11.27
C THR A 259 -1.02 7.92 10.79
N VAL A 260 -2.32 7.96 11.07
CA VAL A 260 -3.28 6.96 10.56
C VAL A 260 -3.35 7.02 9.03
N LEU A 261 -3.35 8.22 8.44
CA LEU A 261 -3.43 8.40 7.00
C LEU A 261 -2.15 7.89 6.30
N LEU A 262 -0.98 8.21 6.83
CA LEU A 262 0.31 7.74 6.30
C LEU A 262 0.48 6.21 6.42
N THR A 263 0.06 5.62 7.54
CA THR A 263 0.11 4.17 7.73
C THR A 263 -0.89 3.43 6.84
N SER A 264 -2.09 3.98 6.65
CA SER A 264 -3.10 3.47 5.70
C SER A 264 -2.59 3.53 4.25
N LEU A 265 -1.99 4.66 3.85
CA LEU A 265 -1.40 4.83 2.52
C LEU A 265 -0.27 3.81 2.28
N TRP A 266 0.61 3.62 3.27
CA TRP A 266 1.67 2.61 3.20
C TRP A 266 1.12 1.19 3.07
N TRP A 267 0.06 0.86 3.82
CA TRP A 267 -0.59 -0.44 3.74
C TRP A 267 -1.20 -0.69 2.35
N LEU A 268 -1.89 0.30 1.78
CA LEU A 268 -2.46 0.24 0.44
C LEU A 268 -1.38 0.05 -0.64
N LEU A 269 -0.31 0.84 -0.60
CA LEU A 269 0.81 0.72 -1.54
C LEU A 269 1.48 -0.66 -1.45
N SER A 270 1.72 -1.14 -0.23
CA SER A 270 2.30 -2.46 0.02
C SER A 270 1.41 -3.62 -0.42
N LYS A 271 0.08 -3.44 -0.37
CA LYS A 271 -0.89 -4.43 -0.86
C LYS A 271 -0.91 -4.45 -2.38
N LEU A 272 -0.87 -3.28 -3.02
CA LEU A 272 -0.85 -3.13 -4.48
C LEU A 272 0.43 -3.72 -5.10
N GLU A 273 1.59 -3.48 -4.48
CA GLU A 273 2.86 -4.04 -4.94
C GLU A 273 2.87 -5.58 -4.84
N ARG A 274 2.35 -6.15 -3.76
CA ARG A 274 2.19 -7.61 -3.61
C ARG A 274 1.24 -8.19 -4.65
N ALA A 275 0.11 -7.55 -4.91
CA ALA A 275 -0.82 -7.99 -5.94
C ALA A 275 -0.17 -7.98 -7.34
N ARG A 276 0.57 -6.92 -7.66
CA ARG A 276 1.31 -6.80 -8.92
C ARG A 276 2.37 -7.90 -9.08
N LEU A 277 3.20 -8.14 -8.07
CA LEU A 277 4.22 -9.20 -8.11
C LEU A 277 3.60 -10.59 -8.27
N THR A 278 2.46 -10.82 -7.61
CA THR A 278 1.72 -12.10 -7.72
C THR A 278 1.18 -12.28 -9.14
N ALA A 279 0.61 -11.23 -9.73
CA ALA A 279 0.11 -11.24 -11.11
C ALA A 279 1.24 -11.45 -12.12
N GLU A 280 2.36 -10.74 -11.99
CA GLU A 280 3.55 -10.91 -12.86
C GLU A 280 4.10 -12.35 -12.76
N THR A 281 4.17 -12.91 -11.54
CA THR A 281 4.64 -14.28 -11.34
C THR A 281 3.67 -15.31 -11.92
N ALA A 282 2.36 -15.11 -11.76
CA ALA A 282 1.35 -15.99 -12.33
C ALA A 282 1.38 -15.98 -13.86
N LEU A 283 1.49 -14.81 -14.47
CA LEU A 283 1.57 -14.65 -15.93
C LEU A 283 2.83 -15.29 -16.48
N LYS A 284 3.98 -15.12 -15.80
CA LYS A 284 5.22 -15.79 -16.18
C LYS A 284 5.10 -17.31 -16.09
N ARG A 285 4.53 -17.85 -15.01
CA ARG A 285 4.29 -19.30 -14.88
C ARG A 285 3.36 -19.85 -15.96
N LEU A 286 2.32 -19.10 -16.33
CA LEU A 286 1.42 -19.50 -17.42
C LEU A 286 2.15 -19.50 -18.76
N HIS A 287 2.94 -18.47 -19.04
CA HIS A 287 3.77 -18.42 -20.25
C HIS A 287 4.79 -19.56 -20.29
N ASP A 288 5.54 -19.80 -19.22
CA ASP A 288 6.50 -20.90 -19.10
C ASP A 288 5.80 -22.27 -19.27
N GLY A 289 4.62 -22.44 -18.67
CA GLY A 289 3.82 -23.66 -18.81
C GLY A 289 3.38 -23.91 -20.25
N VAL A 290 2.86 -22.88 -20.93
CA VAL A 290 2.43 -22.95 -22.32
C VAL A 290 3.61 -23.17 -23.28
N GLU A 291 4.75 -22.54 -23.03
CA GLU A 291 5.99 -22.75 -23.80
C GLU A 291 6.55 -24.17 -23.65
N SER A 292 6.34 -24.81 -22.50
CA SER A 292 6.81 -26.18 -22.25
C SER A 292 5.95 -27.28 -22.89
N LEU A 293 4.78 -26.95 -23.43
CA LEU A 293 3.89 -27.92 -24.08
C LEU A 293 4.55 -28.56 -25.31
N SER A 294 4.34 -29.86 -25.48
CA SER A 294 4.74 -30.60 -26.69
C SER A 294 3.93 -30.17 -27.91
N GLU A 295 2.69 -29.76 -27.69
CA GLU A 295 1.75 -29.35 -28.72
C GLU A 295 1.93 -27.88 -29.11
N ALA A 296 1.56 -27.56 -30.36
CA ALA A 296 1.42 -26.19 -30.79
C ALA A 296 0.16 -25.58 -30.17
N PHE A 297 0.33 -24.51 -29.39
CA PHE A 297 -0.74 -23.86 -28.63
C PHE A 297 -0.91 -22.40 -29.04
N ALA A 298 -2.16 -21.96 -29.23
CA ALA A 298 -2.53 -20.56 -29.30
C ALA A 298 -3.86 -20.27 -28.60
N LEU A 299 -3.96 -19.10 -27.98
CA LEU A 299 -5.15 -18.56 -27.35
C LEU A 299 -5.53 -17.25 -28.04
N PHE A 300 -6.80 -17.13 -28.40
CA PHE A 300 -7.40 -15.94 -29.00
C PHE A 300 -8.46 -15.35 -28.04
N ASP A 301 -8.59 -14.02 -28.04
CA ASP A 301 -9.63 -13.32 -27.28
C ASP A 301 -11.00 -13.46 -27.96
N ALA A 302 -12.05 -12.92 -27.33
CA ALA A 302 -13.42 -12.94 -27.86
C ALA A 302 -13.60 -12.18 -29.19
N LYS A 303 -12.60 -11.38 -29.60
CA LYS A 303 -12.58 -10.67 -30.88
C LYS A 303 -11.71 -11.40 -31.91
N GLY A 304 -11.24 -12.61 -31.59
CA GLY A 304 -10.39 -13.42 -32.45
C GLY A 304 -8.96 -12.90 -32.56
N ARG A 305 -8.44 -12.13 -31.59
CA ARG A 305 -7.05 -11.65 -31.60
C ARG A 305 -6.15 -12.55 -30.79
N LEU A 306 -4.95 -12.82 -31.30
CA LEU A 306 -3.96 -13.67 -30.65
C LEU A 306 -3.51 -13.05 -29.31
N VAL A 307 -3.76 -13.74 -28.20
CA VAL A 307 -3.38 -13.33 -26.83
C VAL A 307 -2.08 -14.00 -26.42
N LEU A 308 -1.94 -15.29 -26.71
CA LEU A 308 -0.80 -16.09 -26.30
C LEU A 308 -0.55 -17.19 -27.33
N HIS A 309 0.71 -17.51 -27.59
CA HIS A 309 1.11 -18.69 -28.34
C HIS A 309 2.45 -19.19 -27.81
N ASN A 310 2.77 -20.46 -28.07
CA ASN A 310 4.10 -21.00 -27.78
C ASN A 310 5.00 -21.06 -29.03
N GLN A 311 6.26 -21.43 -28.84
CA GLN A 311 7.21 -21.64 -29.91
C GLN A 311 6.78 -22.74 -30.89
N ARG A 312 6.13 -23.81 -30.39
CA ARG A 312 5.61 -24.92 -31.23
C ARG A 312 4.59 -24.40 -32.25
N TYR A 313 3.68 -23.53 -31.84
CA TYR A 313 2.68 -22.92 -32.73
C TYR A 313 3.33 -22.11 -33.86
N ARG A 314 4.43 -21.41 -33.57
CA ARG A 314 5.20 -20.69 -34.58
C ARG A 314 5.93 -21.63 -35.55
N MET A 315 6.43 -22.76 -35.05
CA MET A 315 7.03 -23.80 -35.90
C MET A 315 6.00 -24.51 -36.78
N PHE A 316 4.76 -24.62 -36.29
CA PHE A 316 3.66 -25.24 -37.03
C PHE A 316 3.21 -24.41 -38.25
N TYR A 317 3.19 -23.08 -38.10
CA TYR A 317 2.88 -22.14 -39.19
C TYR A 317 4.13 -21.34 -39.63
N PRO A 318 5.14 -21.98 -40.26
CA PRO A 318 6.42 -21.33 -40.56
C PRO A 318 6.30 -20.14 -41.52
N TRP A 319 5.30 -20.14 -42.42
CA TRP A 319 5.03 -19.05 -43.35
C TRP A 319 4.48 -17.78 -42.68
N LEU A 320 3.89 -17.88 -41.49
CA LEU A 320 3.46 -16.72 -40.70
C LEU A 320 4.65 -15.99 -40.07
N GLY A 321 5.81 -16.63 -39.96
CA GLY A 321 7.12 -16.00 -39.73
C GLY A 321 7.18 -15.04 -38.53
N LYS A 322 7.36 -13.74 -38.80
CA LYS A 322 7.39 -12.64 -37.81
C LYS A 322 6.03 -11.95 -37.62
N GLN A 323 5.02 -12.29 -38.42
CA GLN A 323 3.68 -11.69 -38.34
C GLN A 323 2.88 -12.23 -37.14
N LEU A 324 3.29 -13.38 -36.60
CA LEU A 324 2.68 -14.04 -35.44
C LEU A 324 3.06 -13.31 -34.14
N THR A 325 2.45 -12.14 -33.94
CA THR A 325 2.57 -11.29 -32.76
C THR A 325 1.24 -11.20 -32.02
N GLN A 326 1.29 -10.83 -30.73
CA GLN A 326 0.08 -10.55 -29.96
C GLN A 326 -0.78 -9.50 -30.67
N GLY A 327 -2.08 -9.76 -30.76
CA GLY A 327 -3.06 -8.91 -31.45
C GLY A 327 -3.39 -9.32 -32.88
N LEU A 328 -2.65 -10.26 -33.49
CA LEU A 328 -2.95 -10.75 -34.85
C LEU A 328 -4.34 -11.41 -34.90
N ALA A 329 -5.15 -11.05 -35.91
CA ALA A 329 -6.49 -11.59 -36.08
C ALA A 329 -6.46 -13.04 -36.60
N LEU A 330 -7.34 -13.88 -36.07
CA LEU A 330 -7.51 -15.28 -36.47
C LEU A 330 -7.89 -15.41 -37.96
N THR A 331 -8.70 -14.49 -38.47
CA THR A 331 -9.10 -14.46 -39.90
C THR A 331 -7.89 -14.30 -40.82
N THR A 332 -6.92 -13.47 -40.45
CA THR A 332 -5.67 -13.29 -41.22
C THR A 332 -4.83 -14.58 -41.23
N ILE A 333 -4.81 -15.31 -40.11
CA ILE A 333 -4.14 -16.62 -40.04
C ILE A 333 -4.86 -17.61 -40.97
N GLN A 334 -6.19 -17.68 -40.93
CA GLN A 334 -6.99 -18.59 -41.76
C GLN A 334 -6.83 -18.31 -43.27
N GLU A 335 -6.86 -17.04 -43.67
CA GLU A 335 -6.68 -16.63 -45.07
C GLU A 335 -5.31 -17.07 -45.63
N GLN A 336 -4.24 -16.91 -44.85
CA GLN A 336 -2.89 -17.31 -45.27
C GLN A 336 -2.68 -18.83 -45.22
N ASN A 337 -3.48 -19.54 -44.40
CA ASN A 337 -3.42 -21.00 -44.27
C ASN A 337 -4.14 -21.74 -45.40
N GLY A 338 -5.18 -21.14 -45.99
CA GLY A 338 -6.12 -21.81 -46.90
C GLY A 338 -5.50 -22.43 -48.17
N SER A 339 -4.29 -22.06 -48.56
CA SER A 339 -3.57 -22.64 -49.71
C SER A 339 -2.46 -23.64 -49.34
N GLN A 340 -2.09 -23.76 -48.06
CA GLN A 340 -0.97 -24.58 -47.59
C GLN A 340 -1.37 -25.75 -46.68
N LEU A 341 -2.66 -25.83 -46.33
CA LEU A 341 -3.21 -26.80 -45.38
C LEU A 341 -4.45 -27.46 -45.95
N GLN A 342 -4.47 -28.78 -45.89
CA GLN A 342 -5.65 -29.58 -46.18
C GLN A 342 -6.25 -30.05 -44.85
N GLN A 343 -7.54 -29.80 -44.67
CA GLN A 343 -8.29 -30.22 -43.49
C GLN A 343 -9.16 -31.43 -43.84
N ALA A 344 -9.13 -32.43 -42.98
CA ALA A 344 -9.97 -33.61 -43.10
C ALA A 344 -10.55 -34.00 -41.73
N ASP A 345 -11.72 -34.62 -41.74
CA ASP A 345 -12.28 -35.23 -40.53
C ASP A 345 -11.48 -36.48 -40.11
N MET A 346 -11.92 -37.13 -39.03
CA MET A 346 -11.26 -38.33 -38.52
C MET A 346 -11.37 -39.54 -39.49
N ASP A 347 -12.36 -39.54 -40.38
CA ASP A 347 -12.59 -40.56 -41.40
C ASP A 347 -11.85 -40.27 -42.71
N GLY A 348 -11.21 -39.10 -42.83
CA GLY A 348 -10.44 -38.67 -43.99
C GLY A 348 -11.22 -37.93 -45.06
N GLN A 349 -12.47 -37.50 -44.80
CA GLN A 349 -13.24 -36.65 -45.69
C GLN A 349 -12.80 -35.19 -45.56
N ALA A 350 -12.74 -34.46 -46.67
CA ALA A 350 -12.32 -33.06 -46.67
C ALA A 350 -13.31 -32.17 -45.91
N ILE A 351 -12.79 -31.38 -44.98
CA ILE A 351 -13.58 -30.35 -44.26
C ILE A 351 -13.41 -29.02 -44.99
N HIS A 352 -14.54 -28.40 -45.33
CA HIS A 352 -14.58 -27.06 -45.93
C HIS A 352 -15.03 -25.97 -44.94
N GLU A 353 -15.32 -26.33 -43.69
CA GLU A 353 -15.68 -25.39 -42.64
C GLU A 353 -14.47 -24.53 -42.23
N GLN A 354 -14.64 -23.21 -42.18
CA GLN A 354 -13.52 -22.29 -41.90
C GLN A 354 -12.93 -22.45 -40.50
N LEU A 355 -13.72 -22.89 -39.52
CA LEU A 355 -13.27 -23.08 -38.13
C LEU A 355 -13.96 -24.28 -37.48
N PRO A 356 -13.44 -25.51 -37.67
CA PRO A 356 -14.02 -26.69 -37.06
C PRO A 356 -13.84 -26.64 -35.55
N LEU A 357 -14.93 -26.82 -34.80
CA LEU A 357 -14.92 -26.85 -33.33
C LEU A 357 -14.77 -28.28 -32.76
N HIS A 358 -14.68 -29.28 -33.62
CA HIS A 358 -14.45 -30.68 -33.26
C HIS A 358 -12.97 -31.06 -33.46
N LEU A 359 -12.63 -32.32 -33.20
CA LEU A 359 -11.30 -32.86 -33.48
C LEU A 359 -11.18 -33.18 -34.98
N PHE A 360 -10.13 -32.68 -35.63
CA PHE A 360 -9.91 -32.90 -37.07
C PHE A 360 -8.44 -33.07 -37.39
N MET A 361 -8.13 -33.51 -38.60
CA MET A 361 -6.76 -33.69 -39.08
C MET A 361 -6.37 -32.56 -40.02
N GLU A 362 -5.16 -32.04 -39.83
CA GLU A 362 -4.50 -31.10 -40.74
C GLU A 362 -3.31 -31.78 -41.40
N ARG A 363 -3.26 -31.73 -42.73
CA ARG A 363 -2.13 -32.20 -43.52
C ARG A 363 -1.44 -31.02 -44.18
N LEU A 364 -0.13 -30.92 -43.97
CA LEU A 364 0.72 -29.98 -44.69
C LEU A 364 1.27 -30.60 -45.97
N ASP A 365 1.56 -29.76 -46.96
CA ASP A 365 2.12 -30.15 -48.28
C ASP A 365 3.40 -31.01 -48.19
N GLN A 366 4.11 -30.98 -47.06
CA GLN A 366 5.32 -31.77 -46.81
C GLN A 366 5.06 -33.19 -46.24
N GLY A 367 3.82 -33.67 -46.25
CA GLY A 367 3.49 -35.02 -45.79
C GLY A 367 3.51 -35.22 -44.27
N LYS A 368 3.40 -34.13 -43.51
CA LYS A 368 3.18 -34.17 -42.06
C LYS A 368 1.70 -34.14 -41.73
N TRP A 369 1.34 -34.86 -40.68
CA TRP A 369 -0.03 -35.00 -40.20
C TRP A 369 -0.15 -34.44 -38.79
N TYR A 370 -1.16 -33.63 -38.57
CA TYR A 370 -1.42 -33.01 -37.28
C TYR A 370 -2.86 -33.25 -36.86
N LEU A 371 -3.04 -33.51 -35.58
CA LEU A 371 -4.34 -33.55 -34.92
C LEU A 371 -4.65 -32.16 -34.38
N ALA A 372 -5.73 -31.57 -34.87
CA ALA A 372 -6.17 -30.23 -34.55
C ALA A 372 -7.41 -30.24 -33.68
N SER A 373 -7.42 -29.37 -32.67
CA SER A 373 -8.57 -29.10 -31.81
C SER A 373 -8.70 -27.60 -31.60
N ASN A 374 -9.92 -27.08 -31.79
CA ASN A 374 -10.26 -25.69 -31.50
C ASN A 374 -11.41 -25.68 -30.49
N ASN A 375 -11.17 -25.17 -29.28
CA ASN A 375 -12.15 -25.17 -28.21
C ASN A 375 -12.47 -23.73 -27.77
N PRO A 376 -13.75 -23.35 -27.66
CA PRO A 376 -14.12 -22.04 -27.14
C PRO A 376 -13.78 -21.93 -25.66
N THR A 377 -13.38 -20.75 -25.21
CA THR A 377 -13.20 -20.44 -23.79
C THR A 377 -14.49 -19.89 -23.20
N SER A 378 -14.61 -19.95 -21.87
CA SER A 378 -15.76 -19.37 -21.15
C SER A 378 -15.90 -17.86 -21.34
N GLU A 379 -14.83 -17.16 -21.72
CA GLU A 379 -14.83 -15.72 -22.02
C GLU A 379 -15.14 -15.43 -23.50
N GLY A 380 -15.51 -16.43 -24.29
CA GLY A 380 -15.82 -16.29 -25.72
C GLY A 380 -14.59 -16.26 -26.63
N GLY A 381 -13.39 -16.49 -26.08
CA GLY A 381 -12.16 -16.68 -26.85
C GLY A 381 -12.05 -18.08 -27.44
N LEU A 382 -10.91 -18.40 -28.04
CA LEU A 382 -10.65 -19.69 -28.69
C LEU A 382 -9.26 -20.22 -28.34
N VAL A 383 -9.18 -21.49 -27.96
CA VAL A 383 -7.93 -22.22 -27.76
C VAL A 383 -7.72 -23.18 -28.91
N CYS A 384 -6.59 -23.05 -29.60
CA CYS A 384 -6.17 -23.91 -30.69
C CYS A 384 -4.99 -24.76 -30.24
N VAL A 385 -5.14 -26.08 -30.38
CA VAL A 385 -4.07 -27.06 -30.11
C VAL A 385 -3.78 -27.87 -31.38
N ARG A 386 -2.51 -28.09 -31.68
CA ARG A 386 -2.04 -28.91 -32.80
C ARG A 386 -1.00 -29.91 -32.32
N THR A 387 -1.28 -31.20 -32.51
CA THR A 387 -0.40 -32.30 -32.10
C THR A 387 0.15 -33.00 -33.33
N ASP A 388 1.46 -33.20 -33.42
CA ASP A 388 2.07 -33.94 -34.52
C ASP A 388 1.73 -35.43 -34.37
N ILE A 389 1.04 -36.00 -35.36
CA ILE A 389 0.66 -37.42 -35.44
C ILE A 389 1.30 -38.11 -36.64
N THR A 390 2.35 -37.51 -37.20
CA THR A 390 3.01 -37.99 -38.42
C THR A 390 3.56 -39.41 -38.25
N GLU A 391 4.20 -39.71 -37.12
CA GLU A 391 4.74 -41.06 -36.85
C GLU A 391 3.62 -42.09 -36.71
N THR A 392 2.56 -41.76 -35.96
CA THR A 392 1.37 -42.60 -35.81
C THR A 392 0.75 -42.91 -37.17
N LYS A 393 0.61 -41.89 -38.04
CA LYS A 393 0.06 -42.07 -39.39
C LYS A 393 0.99 -42.85 -40.32
N ARG A 394 2.31 -42.65 -40.22
CA ARG A 394 3.28 -43.46 -40.99
C ARG A 394 3.24 -44.92 -40.58
N ALA A 395 3.19 -45.21 -39.27
CA ALA A 395 3.05 -46.58 -38.78
C ALA A 395 1.74 -47.23 -39.25
N GLU A 396 0.62 -46.49 -39.18
CA GLU A 396 -0.67 -46.96 -39.68
C GLU A 396 -0.63 -47.26 -41.19
N LEU A 397 -0.02 -46.38 -41.99
CA LEU A 397 0.11 -46.57 -43.44
C LEU A 397 1.03 -47.75 -43.81
N GLU A 398 2.17 -47.91 -43.12
CA GLU A 398 3.07 -49.04 -43.35
C GLU A 398 2.42 -50.38 -42.96
N LEU A 399 1.69 -50.44 -41.83
CA LEU A 399 0.92 -51.64 -41.47
C LEU A 399 -0.11 -52.00 -42.53
N ARG A 400 -0.88 -51.01 -43.03
CA ARG A 400 -1.84 -51.22 -44.13
C ARG A 400 -1.16 -51.70 -45.41
N LYS A 401 0.03 -51.18 -45.73
CA LYS A 401 0.82 -51.59 -46.90
C LYS A 401 1.31 -53.04 -46.78
N LEU A 402 1.84 -53.44 -45.61
CA LEU A 402 2.27 -54.81 -45.33
C LEU A 402 1.09 -55.80 -45.37
N SER A 403 -0.06 -55.44 -44.77
CA SER A 403 -1.29 -56.24 -44.84
C SER A 403 -1.71 -56.51 -46.28
N ARG A 404 -1.77 -55.45 -47.10
CA ARG A 404 -2.11 -55.58 -48.53
C ARG A 404 -1.10 -56.44 -49.31
N ALA A 405 0.19 -56.34 -48.98
CA ALA A 405 1.22 -57.15 -49.62
C ALA A 405 1.05 -58.66 -49.33
N LEU A 406 0.65 -59.02 -48.10
CA LEU A 406 0.34 -60.41 -47.73
C LEU A 406 -0.92 -60.93 -48.42
N GLU A 407 -1.98 -60.10 -48.46
CA GLU A 407 -3.24 -60.42 -49.12
C GLU A 407 -3.09 -60.64 -50.63
N GLN A 408 -2.23 -59.85 -51.28
CA GLN A 408 -1.99 -59.91 -52.73
C GLN A 408 -0.81 -60.83 -53.12
N SER A 409 -0.23 -61.57 -52.18
CA SER A 409 0.91 -62.45 -52.44
C SER A 409 0.54 -63.59 -53.41
N PRO A 410 1.39 -63.89 -54.43
CA PRO A 410 1.15 -64.99 -55.35
C PRO A 410 1.40 -66.37 -54.73
N ALA A 411 2.03 -66.44 -53.55
CA ALA A 411 2.23 -67.66 -52.78
C ALA A 411 1.17 -67.82 -51.69
N SER A 412 0.83 -69.06 -51.37
CA SER A 412 -0.06 -69.38 -50.24
C SER A 412 0.69 -69.14 -48.93
N VAL A 413 0.18 -68.25 -48.09
CA VAL A 413 0.76 -67.92 -46.78
C VAL A 413 -0.22 -68.31 -45.69
N LEU A 414 0.29 -68.98 -44.65
CA LEU A 414 -0.44 -69.20 -43.40
C LEU A 414 0.49 -68.94 -42.20
N ILE A 415 -0.09 -68.48 -41.11
CA ILE A 415 0.61 -68.26 -39.83
C ILE A 415 -0.09 -69.11 -38.77
N THR A 416 0.69 -69.75 -37.91
CA THR A 416 0.19 -70.53 -36.78
C THR A 416 0.78 -70.05 -35.45
N ASP A 417 0.09 -70.34 -34.35
CA ASP A 417 0.67 -70.31 -33.01
C ASP A 417 1.81 -71.34 -32.86
N THR A 418 2.42 -71.39 -31.67
CA THR A 418 3.51 -72.33 -31.33
C THR A 418 3.08 -73.80 -31.25
N GLU A 419 1.77 -74.09 -31.19
CA GLU A 419 1.19 -75.44 -31.18
C GLU A 419 0.69 -75.88 -32.57
N GLY A 420 0.79 -75.00 -33.57
CA GLY A 420 0.39 -75.27 -34.94
C GLY A 420 -1.10 -75.08 -35.19
N THR A 421 -1.78 -74.24 -34.41
CA THR A 421 -3.13 -73.75 -34.70
C THR A 421 -3.04 -72.59 -35.68
N ILE A 422 -3.75 -72.67 -36.81
CA ILE A 422 -3.78 -71.60 -37.82
C ILE A 422 -4.46 -70.36 -37.23
N GLU A 423 -3.77 -69.23 -37.29
CA GLU A 423 -4.30 -67.92 -36.86
C GLU A 423 -4.57 -66.99 -38.03
N TYR A 424 -3.84 -67.16 -39.15
CA TYR A 424 -4.03 -66.37 -40.35
C TYR A 424 -3.77 -67.20 -41.61
N VAL A 425 -4.54 -66.94 -42.66
CA VAL A 425 -4.29 -67.42 -44.02
C VAL A 425 -4.53 -66.26 -45.00
N ASN A 426 -3.76 -66.20 -46.08
CA ASN A 426 -4.01 -65.21 -47.13
C ASN A 426 -5.01 -65.72 -48.18
N PRO A 427 -5.59 -64.86 -49.03
CA PRO A 427 -6.52 -65.28 -50.09
C PRO A 427 -5.96 -66.35 -51.03
N LYS A 428 -4.64 -66.38 -51.24
CA LYS A 428 -4.01 -67.40 -52.10
C LYS A 428 -4.08 -68.81 -51.49
N PHE A 429 -3.99 -68.93 -50.17
CA PHE A 429 -4.23 -70.19 -49.46
C PHE A 429 -5.64 -70.70 -49.72
N GLU A 430 -6.65 -69.83 -49.69
CA GLU A 430 -8.04 -70.23 -49.93
C GLU A 430 -8.22 -70.74 -51.37
N GLN A 431 -7.64 -70.03 -52.35
CA GLN A 431 -7.69 -70.42 -53.76
C GLN A 431 -7.03 -71.78 -54.03
N ILE A 432 -5.90 -72.08 -53.38
CA ILE A 432 -5.17 -73.35 -53.58
C ILE A 432 -5.84 -74.46 -52.77
N SER A 433 -6.08 -74.27 -51.48
CA SER A 433 -6.57 -75.36 -50.62
C SER A 433 -8.06 -75.66 -50.79
N GLY A 434 -8.85 -74.68 -51.22
CA GLY A 434 -10.31 -74.73 -51.28
C GLY A 434 -11.02 -74.53 -49.93
N TYR A 435 -10.27 -74.25 -48.85
CA TYR A 435 -10.82 -73.90 -47.54
C TYR A 435 -10.89 -72.37 -47.40
N SER A 436 -12.00 -71.83 -46.89
CA SER A 436 -12.05 -70.41 -46.55
C SER A 436 -11.25 -70.12 -45.28
N SER A 437 -10.86 -68.86 -45.06
CA SER A 437 -10.19 -68.44 -43.83
C SER A 437 -10.99 -68.77 -42.59
N GLU A 438 -12.33 -68.63 -42.60
CA GLU A 438 -13.18 -68.98 -41.46
C GLU A 438 -13.18 -70.49 -41.14
N GLU A 439 -12.99 -71.34 -42.14
CA GLU A 439 -12.91 -72.79 -41.96
C GLU A 439 -11.50 -73.25 -41.53
N ALA A 440 -10.47 -72.53 -41.97
CA ALA A 440 -9.06 -72.88 -41.74
C ALA A 440 -8.52 -72.33 -40.41
N ILE A 441 -8.89 -71.11 -40.03
CA ILE A 441 -8.47 -70.48 -38.76
C ILE A 441 -9.01 -71.30 -37.58
N GLY A 442 -8.16 -71.52 -36.57
CA GLY A 442 -8.45 -72.37 -35.41
C GLY A 442 -8.25 -73.87 -35.68
N LYS A 443 -7.93 -74.30 -36.90
CA LYS A 443 -7.59 -75.68 -37.24
C LYS A 443 -6.08 -75.87 -37.30
N ASN A 444 -5.64 -77.12 -37.24
CA ASN A 444 -4.23 -77.47 -37.46
C ASN A 444 -4.00 -77.76 -38.97
N PRO A 445 -2.87 -77.35 -39.58
CA PRO A 445 -2.59 -77.54 -41.01
C PRO A 445 -2.68 -78.99 -41.51
N ARG A 446 -2.74 -79.97 -40.61
CA ARG A 446 -3.07 -81.37 -40.91
C ARG A 446 -4.38 -81.57 -41.67
N ILE A 447 -5.28 -80.58 -41.72
CA ILE A 447 -6.49 -80.63 -42.57
C ILE A 447 -6.17 -80.81 -44.07
N LEU A 448 -4.95 -80.46 -44.49
CA LEU A 448 -4.46 -80.62 -45.87
C LEU A 448 -3.74 -81.95 -46.12
N LYS A 449 -3.58 -82.80 -45.10
CA LYS A 449 -2.76 -84.01 -45.18
C LYS A 449 -3.38 -85.06 -46.12
N SER A 450 -2.63 -85.53 -47.13
CA SER A 450 -3.04 -86.65 -48.00
C SER A 450 -2.85 -88.03 -47.35
N GLY A 451 -1.83 -88.16 -46.49
CA GLY A 451 -1.39 -89.42 -45.89
C GLY A 451 -0.03 -89.93 -46.36
N ASP A 452 0.57 -89.32 -47.39
CA ASP A 452 1.76 -89.85 -48.07
C ASP A 452 3.10 -89.60 -47.35
N LYS A 453 3.14 -88.63 -46.42
CA LYS A 453 4.34 -88.34 -45.61
C LYS A 453 4.39 -89.20 -44.35
N SER A 454 5.60 -89.71 -44.06
CA SER A 454 5.88 -90.55 -42.89
C SER A 454 5.69 -89.75 -41.59
N ARG A 455 5.57 -90.45 -40.44
CA ARG A 455 5.51 -89.75 -39.13
C ARG A 455 6.86 -89.09 -38.81
N GLU A 456 7.93 -89.68 -39.31
CA GLU A 456 9.31 -89.25 -39.18
C GLU A 456 9.54 -87.91 -39.89
N ASP A 457 8.98 -87.72 -41.09
CA ASP A 457 9.08 -86.46 -41.86
C ASP A 457 8.46 -85.26 -41.09
N TYR A 458 7.31 -85.48 -40.45
CA TYR A 458 6.66 -84.44 -39.65
C TYR A 458 7.42 -84.19 -38.34
N LYS A 459 8.05 -85.21 -37.76
CA LYS A 459 8.88 -85.07 -36.56
C LYS A 459 10.10 -84.18 -36.85
N GLU A 460 10.79 -84.43 -37.96
CA GLU A 460 11.94 -83.61 -38.40
C GLU A 460 11.54 -82.15 -38.62
N LEU A 461 10.39 -81.90 -39.26
CA LEU A 461 9.85 -80.56 -39.44
C LEU A 461 9.65 -79.84 -38.11
N TRP A 462 8.96 -80.49 -37.16
CA TRP A 462 8.65 -79.90 -35.86
C TRP A 462 9.91 -79.64 -35.03
N GLU A 463 10.87 -80.57 -35.03
CA GLU A 463 12.17 -80.39 -34.37
C GLU A 463 12.96 -79.23 -35.00
N THR A 464 12.90 -79.09 -36.33
CA THR A 464 13.59 -78.02 -37.06
C THR A 464 13.05 -76.65 -36.70
N ILE A 465 11.73 -76.47 -36.80
CA ILE A 465 11.10 -75.16 -36.56
C ILE A 465 11.08 -74.79 -35.07
N LYS A 466 10.88 -75.75 -34.16
CA LYS A 466 10.96 -75.50 -32.70
C LYS A 466 12.39 -75.22 -32.24
N ALA A 467 13.41 -75.76 -32.92
CA ALA A 467 14.81 -75.37 -32.71
C ALA A 467 15.13 -73.97 -33.27
N GLY A 468 14.16 -73.28 -33.88
CA GLY A 468 14.33 -71.92 -34.37
C GLY A 468 14.97 -71.83 -35.76
N ARG A 469 15.01 -72.93 -36.51
CA ARG A 469 15.55 -73.02 -37.88
C ARG A 469 14.43 -73.04 -38.92
N GLU A 470 14.74 -72.63 -40.14
CA GLU A 470 13.82 -72.76 -41.28
C GLU A 470 13.77 -74.22 -41.75
N TRP A 471 12.56 -74.73 -42.01
CA TRP A 471 12.35 -76.02 -42.66
C TRP A 471 11.89 -75.80 -44.10
N ARG A 472 12.44 -76.59 -45.04
CA ARG A 472 12.02 -76.60 -46.45
C ARG A 472 11.74 -78.02 -46.92
N GLY A 473 10.66 -78.19 -47.67
CA GLY A 473 10.34 -79.48 -48.26
C GLY A 473 9.08 -79.44 -49.12
N ALA A 474 8.85 -80.52 -49.85
CA ALA A 474 7.66 -80.67 -50.68
C ALA A 474 6.60 -81.54 -49.97
N PHE A 475 5.35 -81.09 -49.91
CA PHE A 475 4.21 -81.89 -49.47
C PHE A 475 3.37 -82.35 -50.65
N HIS A 476 2.79 -83.54 -50.50
CA HIS A 476 1.69 -84.00 -51.31
C HIS A 476 0.44 -83.83 -50.46
N ASN A 477 -0.39 -82.85 -50.78
CA ASN A 477 -1.52 -82.43 -49.96
C ASN A 477 -2.84 -82.61 -50.70
N LYS A 478 -3.92 -82.65 -49.93
CA LYS A 478 -5.29 -82.82 -50.42
C LYS A 478 -6.08 -81.52 -50.25
N ARG A 479 -6.68 -81.04 -51.34
CA ARG A 479 -7.63 -79.92 -51.32
C ARG A 479 -8.94 -80.34 -50.67
N LYS A 480 -9.81 -79.38 -50.34
CA LYS A 480 -11.14 -79.65 -49.76
C LYS A 480 -12.00 -80.57 -50.63
N ASP A 481 -11.90 -80.46 -51.95
CA ASP A 481 -12.63 -81.28 -52.93
C ASP A 481 -12.08 -82.72 -53.09
N GLY A 482 -10.99 -83.05 -52.38
CA GLY A 482 -10.35 -84.35 -52.42
C GLY A 482 -9.25 -84.50 -53.48
N THR A 483 -9.03 -83.51 -54.35
CA THR A 483 -7.94 -83.53 -55.33
C THR A 483 -6.58 -83.38 -54.64
N ILE A 484 -5.58 -84.06 -55.18
CA ILE A 484 -4.22 -84.05 -54.63
C ILE A 484 -3.33 -83.11 -55.44
N TYR A 485 -2.46 -82.38 -54.75
CA TYR A 485 -1.54 -81.42 -55.33
C TYR A 485 -0.18 -81.47 -54.62
N TRP A 486 0.87 -81.10 -55.35
CA TRP A 486 2.20 -80.92 -54.80
C TRP A 486 2.41 -79.47 -54.41
N GLU A 487 2.87 -79.24 -53.18
CA GLU A 487 3.33 -77.91 -52.74
C GLU A 487 4.79 -77.96 -52.30
N SER A 488 5.55 -76.94 -52.68
CA SER A 488 6.82 -76.61 -52.05
C SER A 488 6.54 -75.68 -50.88
N ALA A 489 7.02 -76.02 -49.69
CA ALA A 489 6.79 -75.24 -48.48
C ALA A 489 8.11 -74.83 -47.84
N SER A 490 8.19 -73.56 -47.45
CA SER A 490 9.15 -73.05 -46.48
C SER A 490 8.40 -72.66 -45.21
N ILE A 491 8.88 -73.13 -44.05
CA ILE A 491 8.30 -72.83 -42.75
C ILE A 491 9.38 -72.22 -41.87
N SER A 492 9.12 -71.01 -41.37
CA SER A 492 10.06 -70.25 -40.56
C SER A 492 9.43 -69.82 -39.23
N PRO A 493 10.20 -69.81 -38.13
CA PRO A 493 9.75 -69.26 -36.85
C PRO A 493 9.76 -67.73 -36.86
N LEU A 494 8.69 -67.12 -36.39
CA LEU A 494 8.61 -65.69 -36.07
C LEU A 494 8.97 -65.47 -34.61
N ARG A 495 9.83 -64.47 -34.34
CA ARG A 495 10.35 -64.17 -33.00
C ARG A 495 9.87 -62.80 -32.52
N ASN A 496 9.64 -62.67 -31.22
CA ASN A 496 9.41 -61.37 -30.58
C ASN A 496 10.73 -60.60 -30.35
N GLU A 497 10.65 -59.38 -29.80
CA GLU A 497 11.83 -58.57 -29.45
C GLU A 497 12.77 -59.26 -28.45
N GLY A 498 12.27 -60.20 -27.64
CA GLY A 498 13.04 -61.02 -26.71
C GLY A 498 13.72 -62.24 -27.35
N GLY A 499 13.53 -62.49 -28.64
CA GLY A 499 14.11 -63.63 -29.37
C GLY A 499 13.35 -64.96 -29.23
N GLU A 500 12.24 -64.98 -28.49
CA GLU A 500 11.39 -66.15 -28.30
C GLU A 500 10.50 -66.38 -29.52
N ILE A 501 10.30 -67.65 -29.88
CA ILE A 501 9.42 -68.02 -31.00
C ILE A 501 7.97 -67.83 -30.56
N THR A 502 7.23 -66.97 -31.26
CA THR A 502 5.81 -66.71 -30.96
C THR A 502 4.86 -67.37 -31.95
N HIS A 503 5.27 -67.49 -33.21
CA HIS A 503 4.44 -68.03 -34.29
C HIS A 503 5.31 -68.76 -35.32
N PHE A 504 4.68 -69.54 -36.20
CA PHE A 504 5.33 -70.08 -37.40
C PHE A 504 4.65 -69.52 -38.64
N ILE A 505 5.42 -69.03 -39.61
CA ILE A 505 4.93 -68.64 -40.92
C ILE A 505 5.30 -69.70 -41.94
N ALA A 506 4.33 -70.18 -42.70
CA ALA A 506 4.53 -71.09 -43.81
C ALA A 506 4.18 -70.39 -45.12
N VAL A 507 5.15 -70.34 -46.03
CA VAL A 507 4.98 -69.86 -47.41
C VAL A 507 5.06 -71.05 -48.34
N LYS A 508 4.03 -71.21 -49.17
CA LYS A 508 3.79 -72.40 -49.97
C LYS A 508 3.52 -72.04 -51.42
N GLU A 509 4.11 -72.80 -52.33
CA GLU A 509 3.92 -72.67 -53.77
C GLU A 509 3.40 -73.99 -54.34
N ASP A 510 2.36 -73.93 -55.17
CA ASP A 510 1.82 -75.12 -55.85
C ASP A 510 2.74 -75.48 -57.03
N ILE A 511 3.49 -76.56 -56.87
CA ILE A 511 4.45 -77.07 -57.86
C ILE A 511 3.87 -78.24 -58.66
N THR A 512 2.56 -78.48 -58.61
CA THR A 512 1.92 -79.61 -59.30
C THR A 512 2.17 -79.59 -60.81
N ALA A 513 2.05 -78.42 -61.44
CA ALA A 513 2.32 -78.26 -62.86
C ALA A 513 3.79 -78.54 -63.20
N GLN A 514 4.71 -78.07 -62.36
CA GLN A 514 6.15 -78.32 -62.50
C GLN A 514 6.46 -79.82 -62.38
N LYS A 515 5.91 -80.50 -61.37
CA LYS A 515 6.12 -81.95 -61.18
C LYS A 515 5.56 -82.79 -62.33
N ARG A 516 4.38 -82.42 -62.85
CA ARG A 516 3.82 -83.07 -64.06
C ARG A 516 4.72 -82.88 -65.28
N ALA A 517 5.28 -81.68 -65.47
CA ALA A 517 6.20 -81.42 -66.56
C ALA A 517 7.53 -82.21 -66.41
N GLU A 518 8.09 -82.29 -65.20
CA GLU A 518 9.27 -83.12 -64.90
C GLU A 518 9.00 -84.60 -65.19
N GLU A 519 7.82 -85.11 -64.81
CA GLU A 519 7.44 -86.50 -65.03
C GLU A 519 7.18 -86.81 -66.51
N GLN A 520 6.59 -85.89 -67.26
CA GLN A 520 6.44 -85.99 -68.72
C GLN A 520 7.81 -85.99 -69.42
N LEU A 521 8.73 -85.10 -69.02
CA LEU A 521 10.10 -85.09 -69.52
C LEU A 521 10.83 -86.39 -69.18
N ARG A 522 10.65 -86.92 -67.97
CA ARG A 522 11.22 -88.21 -67.55
C ARG A 522 10.65 -89.37 -68.37
N MET A 523 9.33 -89.43 -68.56
CA MET A 523 8.69 -90.45 -69.41
C MET A 523 9.17 -90.36 -70.86
N ASN A 524 9.28 -89.16 -71.42
CA ASN A 524 9.84 -88.98 -72.77
C ASN A 524 11.30 -89.48 -72.82
N ALA A 525 12.14 -89.14 -71.85
CA ALA A 525 13.53 -89.61 -71.78
C ALA A 525 13.63 -91.15 -71.65
N THR A 526 12.78 -91.78 -70.84
CA THR A 526 12.74 -93.25 -70.72
C THR A 526 12.21 -93.93 -71.99
N VAL A 527 11.28 -93.30 -72.71
CA VAL A 527 10.86 -93.76 -74.05
C VAL A 527 12.02 -93.67 -75.04
N PHE A 528 12.80 -92.58 -75.02
CA PHE A 528 14.02 -92.43 -75.85
C PHE A 528 15.09 -93.49 -75.53
N GLU A 529 15.26 -93.91 -74.27
CA GLU A 529 16.22 -94.97 -73.88
C GLU A 529 15.76 -96.40 -74.20
N THR A 530 14.45 -96.63 -74.40
CA THR A 530 13.89 -97.98 -74.64
C THR A 530 13.50 -98.27 -76.10
N THR A 531 13.44 -97.26 -76.97
CA THR A 531 13.35 -97.46 -78.42
C THR A 531 14.71 -97.81 -79.02
N THR A 532 14.85 -99.02 -79.54
CA THR A 532 16.04 -99.51 -80.29
C THR A 532 16.09 -98.99 -81.73
N GLU A 533 15.67 -97.75 -81.95
CA GLU A 533 15.77 -97.07 -83.25
C GLU A 533 16.35 -95.69 -83.02
N GLY A 534 17.53 -95.44 -83.60
CA GLY A 534 18.22 -94.16 -83.46
C GLY A 534 17.44 -93.04 -84.13
N ILE A 535 16.93 -92.12 -83.33
CA ILE A 535 16.36 -90.84 -83.80
C ILE A 535 17.43 -89.77 -83.58
N MET A 536 18.01 -89.30 -84.68
CA MET A 536 18.95 -88.18 -84.71
C MET A 536 18.14 -86.88 -84.84
N VAL A 537 18.26 -85.98 -83.87
CA VAL A 537 17.74 -84.60 -83.94
C VAL A 537 18.85 -83.68 -84.40
#